data_AF-A0A0H5APR2-F1
#
_entry.id   AF-A0A0H5APR2-F1
#
_cell.length_a   1.000
_cell.length_b   1.000
_cell.length_c   1.000
_cell.angle_alpha   90.00
_cell.angle_beta   90.00
_cell.angle_gamma   90.00
#
_symmetry.space_group_name_H-M   'P 1'
#
loop_
_entity.id
_entity.type
_entity.pdbx_description
1 polymer ?
#
loop_
_entity_poly.entity_id
_entity_poly.type
_entity_poly.pdbx_seq_one_letter_code
_entity_poly.pdbx_strand_id
1 'polypeptide(L)'
;NPEFQQAISIREPKRPPPPKHGGCGNAQPDIRRTGLQLWATWKPRKGDDEEDTTPDKKRIFPQDVLNTFRTLTDETLELMGINLNYARPEWMILSALPVPPPPVRPSISVDGSGQGQRGEDDLTFKLGDIIRANQAVLRTEVDGTPDHIK
;
A
#
# COMPACT_ATOMS: atom_id res chain seq x y z
N ASN A 1 -54.99 21.76 -22.82
CA ASN A 1 -54.66 20.84 -23.92
C ASN A 1 -53.34 20.13 -23.60
N PRO A 2 -53.37 18.86 -23.19
CA PRO A 2 -52.19 18.12 -22.71
C PRO A 2 -51.17 17.75 -23.81
N GLU A 3 -51.48 17.96 -25.09
CA GLU A 3 -50.57 17.65 -26.21
C GLU A 3 -49.36 18.59 -26.33
N PHE A 4 -49.39 19.78 -25.71
CA PHE A 4 -48.31 20.77 -25.85
C PHE A 4 -47.12 20.56 -24.90
N GLN A 5 -47.25 19.72 -23.86
CA GLN A 5 -46.13 19.40 -22.97
C GLN A 5 -45.31 18.18 -23.42
N GLN A 6 -45.71 17.51 -24.51
CA GLN A 6 -45.02 16.31 -25.00
C GLN A 6 -43.95 16.62 -26.07
N ALA A 7 -43.81 17.88 -26.49
CA ALA A 7 -42.99 18.25 -27.65
C ALA A 7 -41.57 18.78 -27.36
N ILE A 8 -41.14 18.90 -26.10
CA ILE A 8 -39.77 19.35 -25.77
C ILE A 8 -39.11 18.40 -24.76
N SER A 9 -39.04 17.12 -25.10
CA SER A 9 -37.97 16.25 -24.59
C SER A 9 -36.93 16.14 -25.67
N ILE A 10 -36.12 17.20 -25.82
CA ILE A 10 -34.90 17.14 -26.61
C ILE A 10 -34.00 16.14 -25.90
N ARG A 11 -33.96 14.91 -26.43
CA ARG A 11 -32.99 13.90 -26.01
C ARG A 11 -31.62 14.47 -26.31
N GLU A 12 -30.92 14.95 -25.29
CA GLU A 12 -29.52 15.32 -25.42
C GLU A 12 -28.76 14.14 -26.03
N PRO A 13 -27.96 14.34 -27.09
CA PRO A 13 -27.16 13.27 -27.63
C PRO A 13 -26.22 12.78 -26.54
N LYS A 14 -26.29 11.48 -26.20
CA LYS A 14 -25.35 10.86 -25.26
C LYS A 14 -23.93 11.23 -25.70
N ARG A 15 -23.21 11.96 -24.86
CA ARG A 15 -21.80 12.30 -25.13
C ARG A 15 -21.06 11.02 -25.48
N PRO A 16 -20.20 11.04 -26.52
CA PRO A 16 -19.40 9.87 -26.85
C PRO A 16 -18.67 9.42 -25.57
N PRO A 17 -18.58 8.10 -25.33
CA PRO A 17 -17.88 7.60 -24.15
C PRO A 17 -16.48 8.21 -24.14
N PRO A 18 -15.99 8.65 -22.97
CA PRO A 18 -14.67 9.23 -22.89
C PRO A 18 -13.66 8.25 -23.48
N PRO A 19 -12.62 8.75 -24.19
CA PRO A 19 -11.61 7.89 -24.78
C PRO A 19 -11.09 6.95 -23.70
N LYS A 20 -11.16 5.64 -23.97
CA LYS A 20 -10.71 4.63 -23.01
C LYS A 20 -9.19 4.79 -22.89
N HIS A 21 -8.74 5.21 -21.70
CA HIS A 21 -7.38 4.93 -21.23
C HIS A 21 -7.11 3.43 -21.46
N GLY A 22 -6.06 3.10 -22.23
CA GLY A 22 -5.67 1.72 -22.47
C GLY A 22 -5.44 1.00 -21.15
N GLY A 23 -6.01 -0.19 -20.98
CA GLY A 23 -5.92 -0.91 -19.70
C GLY A 23 -6.50 -2.32 -19.78
N CYS A 24 -6.24 -3.12 -18.74
CA CYS A 24 -6.62 -4.53 -18.66
C CYS A 24 -8.13 -4.78 -18.47
N GLY A 25 -8.92 -3.74 -18.16
CA GLY A 25 -10.37 -3.86 -17.99
C GLY A 25 -10.82 -4.39 -16.62
N ASN A 26 -9.91 -4.60 -15.67
CA ASN A 26 -10.24 -4.98 -14.29
C ASN A 26 -10.90 -3.84 -13.51
N ALA A 27 -11.81 -4.17 -12.59
CA ALA A 27 -12.45 -3.19 -11.73
C ALA A 27 -11.47 -2.68 -10.67
N GLN A 28 -11.44 -1.35 -10.48
CA GLN A 28 -10.64 -0.73 -9.42
C GLN A 28 -11.34 -0.93 -8.06
N PRO A 29 -10.62 -1.38 -7.01
CA PRO A 29 -11.20 -1.49 -5.67
C PRO A 29 -11.39 -0.13 -5.00
N ASP A 30 -12.30 -0.08 -4.03
CA ASP A 30 -12.30 0.94 -2.98
C ASP A 30 -11.28 0.51 -1.90
N ILE A 31 -10.28 1.35 -1.62
CA ILE A 31 -9.18 1.05 -0.69
C ILE A 31 -9.40 1.83 0.61
N ARG A 32 -9.40 1.10 1.73
CA ARG A 32 -9.55 1.67 3.08
C ARG A 32 -8.40 1.27 3.98
N ARG A 33 -7.94 2.22 4.81
CA ARG A 33 -6.93 1.99 5.83
C ARG A 33 -7.57 1.57 7.15
N THR A 34 -7.04 0.52 7.77
CA THR A 34 -7.42 0.08 9.12
C THR A 34 -6.13 -0.18 9.90
N GLY A 35 -5.80 0.70 10.86
CA GLY A 35 -4.51 0.67 11.56
C GLY A 35 -3.33 0.87 10.60
N LEU A 36 -2.45 -0.13 10.53
CA LEU A 36 -1.30 -0.20 9.62
C LEU A 36 -1.56 -1.03 8.35
N GLN A 37 -2.80 -1.51 8.16
CA GLN A 37 -3.17 -2.36 7.02
C GLN A 37 -4.04 -1.60 6.02
N LEU A 38 -3.93 -2.01 4.76
CA LEU A 38 -4.80 -1.57 3.67
C LEU A 38 -5.73 -2.72 3.26
N TRP A 39 -6.99 -2.39 3.04
CA TRP A 39 -8.04 -3.33 2.64
C TRP A 39 -8.70 -2.82 1.37
N ALA A 40 -8.78 -3.68 0.37
CA ALA A 40 -9.48 -3.44 -0.89
C ALA A 40 -10.84 -4.13 -0.86
N THR A 41 -11.87 -3.43 -1.32
CA THR A 41 -13.22 -3.97 -1.52
C THR A 41 -13.67 -3.70 -2.95
N TRP A 42 -14.15 -4.73 -3.64
CA TRP A 42 -14.69 -4.60 -5.00
C TRP A 42 -16.22 -4.54 -4.95
N LYS A 43 -16.79 -3.62 -5.74
CA LYS A 43 -18.23 -3.58 -5.94
C LYS A 43 -18.59 -4.61 -7.02
N PRO A 44 -19.65 -5.41 -6.83
CA PRO A 44 -20.10 -6.36 -7.85
C PRO A 44 -20.46 -5.62 -9.14
N ARG A 45 -20.14 -6.22 -10.29
CA ARG A 45 -20.46 -5.64 -11.60
C ARG A 45 -21.93 -5.83 -11.89
N LYS A 46 -22.55 -4.84 -12.55
CA LYS A 46 -23.96 -4.88 -12.93
C LYS A 46 -24.14 -5.96 -14.02
N GLY A 47 -24.67 -7.12 -13.64
CA GLY A 47 -24.89 -8.27 -14.51
C GLY A 47 -24.55 -9.63 -13.90
N ASP A 48 -23.86 -9.66 -12.75
CA ASP A 48 -23.77 -10.87 -11.93
C ASP A 48 -25.01 -10.90 -11.01
N ASP A 49 -25.89 -11.89 -11.22
CA ASP A 49 -27.18 -12.02 -10.54
C ASP A 49 -27.04 -12.17 -9.01
N GLU A 50 -28.08 -11.67 -8.32
CA GLU A 50 -28.27 -11.58 -6.88
C GLU A 50 -28.09 -12.92 -6.13
N GLU A 51 -26.93 -13.12 -5.49
CA GLU A 51 -26.82 -14.04 -4.37
C GLU A 51 -25.76 -13.54 -3.37
N ASP A 52 -26.23 -12.81 -2.35
CA ASP A 52 -25.60 -12.50 -1.05
C ASP A 52 -24.06 -12.53 -0.97
N THR A 53 -23.38 -11.96 -1.95
CA THR A 53 -21.92 -12.00 -2.02
C THR A 53 -21.42 -10.85 -1.17
N THR A 54 -21.05 -11.15 0.08
CA THR A 54 -20.30 -10.22 0.93
C THR A 54 -19.18 -9.61 0.10
N PRO A 55 -19.05 -8.28 0.01
CA PRO A 55 -18.06 -7.65 -0.85
C PRO A 55 -16.68 -8.20 -0.52
N ASP A 56 -16.03 -8.81 -1.52
CA ASP A 56 -14.73 -9.45 -1.36
C ASP A 56 -13.74 -8.45 -0.77
N LYS A 57 -13.45 -8.61 0.52
CA LYS A 57 -12.53 -7.77 1.27
C LYS A 57 -11.17 -8.44 1.27
N LYS A 58 -10.25 -7.94 0.46
CA LYS A 58 -8.88 -8.45 0.36
C LYS A 58 -7.90 -7.53 1.07
N ARG A 59 -7.01 -8.08 1.91
CA ARG A 59 -5.88 -7.33 2.44
C ARG A 59 -4.89 -7.06 1.31
N ILE A 60 -4.40 -5.82 1.23
CA ILE A 60 -3.31 -5.45 0.32
C ILE A 60 -2.01 -5.58 1.10
N PHE A 61 -1.10 -6.42 0.64
CA PHE A 61 0.22 -6.54 1.24
C PHE A 61 1.20 -5.53 0.63
N PRO A 62 2.23 -5.08 1.36
CA PRO A 62 3.24 -4.18 0.82
C PRO A 62 3.90 -4.70 -0.46
N GLN A 63 4.06 -6.02 -0.59
CA GLN A 63 4.60 -6.66 -1.79
C GLN A 63 3.72 -6.46 -3.03
N ASP A 64 2.39 -6.50 -2.89
CA ASP A 64 1.44 -6.25 -3.99
C ASP A 64 1.57 -4.82 -4.50
N VAL A 65 1.68 -3.86 -3.57
CA VAL A 65 1.85 -2.44 -3.88
C VAL A 65 3.19 -2.19 -4.56
N LEU A 66 4.27 -2.78 -4.03
CA LEU A 66 5.61 -2.66 -4.61
C LEU A 66 5.64 -3.16 -6.06
N ASN A 67 5.03 -4.32 -6.32
CA ASN A 67 4.95 -4.88 -7.67
C ASN A 67 4.14 -3.96 -8.59
N THR A 68 3.03 -3.41 -8.12
CA THR A 68 2.20 -2.47 -8.89
C THR A 68 2.96 -1.19 -9.21
N PHE A 69 3.63 -0.57 -8.24
CA PHE A 69 4.41 0.66 -8.45
C PHE A 69 5.56 0.48 -9.45
N ARG A 70 6.20 -0.70 -9.47
CA ARG A 70 7.24 -1.02 -10.46
C ARG A 70 6.73 -1.12 -11.90
N THR A 71 5.43 -1.36 -12.10
CA THR A 71 4.84 -1.41 -13.45
C THR A 71 4.51 -0.05 -14.04
N LEU A 72 4.55 1.02 -13.23
CA LEU A 72 4.27 2.38 -13.71
C LEU A 72 5.43 2.87 -14.59
N THR A 73 5.08 3.41 -15.76
CA THR A 73 6.06 4.00 -16.69
C THR A 73 6.50 5.37 -16.19
N ASP A 74 7.71 5.79 -16.57
CA ASP A 74 8.25 7.09 -16.18
C ASP A 74 7.36 8.25 -16.67
N GLU A 75 6.81 8.15 -17.89
CA GLU A 75 5.81 9.10 -18.41
C GLU A 75 4.57 9.22 -17.51
N THR A 76 4.10 8.10 -16.96
CA THR A 76 2.95 8.09 -16.03
C THR A 76 3.32 8.77 -14.72
N LEU A 77 4.53 8.52 -14.22
CA LEU A 77 5.01 9.13 -12.97
C LEU A 77 5.20 10.64 -13.12
N GLU A 78 5.73 11.12 -14.25
CA GLU A 78 5.83 12.54 -14.55
C GLU A 78 4.45 13.21 -14.64
N LEU A 79 3.48 12.56 -15.29
CA LEU A 79 2.10 13.04 -15.37
C LEU A 79 1.44 13.13 -13.98
N MET A 80 1.78 12.21 -13.07
CA MET A 80 1.35 12.24 -11.67
C MET A 80 2.06 13.32 -10.83
N GLY A 81 3.05 14.02 -11.40
CA GLY A 81 3.84 15.03 -10.70
C GLY A 81 4.91 14.46 -9.78
N ILE A 82 5.34 13.21 -10.00
CA ILE A 82 6.37 12.54 -9.21
C ILE A 82 7.75 12.83 -9.81
N ASN A 83 8.74 13.11 -8.96
CA ASN A 83 10.12 13.28 -9.39
C ASN A 83 10.82 11.92 -9.55
N LEU A 84 11.17 11.55 -10.79
CA LEU A 84 11.81 10.27 -11.12
C LEU A 84 13.16 10.04 -10.43
N ASN A 85 13.91 11.10 -10.13
CA ASN A 85 15.26 10.98 -9.58
C ASN A 85 15.29 10.87 -8.04
N TYR A 86 14.25 11.33 -7.37
CA TYR A 86 14.26 11.50 -5.91
C TYR A 86 13.07 10.87 -5.18
N ALA A 87 11.98 10.55 -5.88
CA ALA A 87 10.71 10.25 -5.24
C ALA A 87 9.93 9.12 -5.93
N ARG A 88 10.62 8.15 -6.54
CA ARG A 88 9.94 7.00 -7.16
C ARG A 88 9.04 6.28 -6.14
N PRO A 89 7.78 5.96 -6.50
CA PRO A 89 6.79 5.47 -5.55
C PRO A 89 7.15 4.11 -4.95
N GLU A 90 7.87 3.25 -5.68
CA GLU A 90 8.35 1.99 -5.13
C GLU A 90 9.30 2.16 -3.95
N TRP A 91 9.96 3.32 -3.80
CA TRP A 91 10.85 3.60 -2.67
C TRP A 91 10.08 3.96 -1.39
N MET A 92 8.77 4.21 -1.48
CA MET A 92 7.93 4.39 -0.30
C MET A 92 7.73 3.09 0.48
N ILE A 93 7.98 1.93 -0.16
CA ILE A 93 7.92 0.62 0.49
C ILE A 93 9.34 0.23 0.95
N LEU A 94 9.51 0.11 2.26
CA LEU A 94 10.80 -0.24 2.87
C LEU A 94 11.14 -1.71 2.62
N SER A 95 12.11 -1.97 1.73
CA SER A 95 12.72 -3.29 1.51
C SER A 95 14.06 -3.45 2.24
N ALA A 96 14.74 -2.35 2.52
CA ALA A 96 15.93 -2.28 3.33
C ALA A 96 15.78 -1.13 4.33
N LEU A 97 16.04 -1.40 5.62
CA LEU A 97 16.01 -0.40 6.66
C LEU A 97 17.44 0.08 6.95
N PRO A 98 17.77 1.37 6.72
CA PRO A 98 19.09 1.88 7.03
C PRO A 98 19.31 1.90 8.54
N VAL A 99 20.48 1.42 8.98
CA VAL A 99 20.88 1.45 10.39
C VAL A 99 21.74 2.69 10.64
N PRO A 100 21.30 3.62 11.51
CA PRO A 100 22.07 4.82 11.78
C PRO A 100 23.40 4.52 12.52
N PRO A 101 24.46 5.32 12.28
CA PRO A 101 25.76 5.13 12.92
C PRO A 101 25.72 5.52 14.41
N PRO A 102 26.70 5.07 15.23
CA PRO A 102 26.74 5.33 16.68
C PRO A 102 26.54 6.78 17.14
N PRO A 103 27.02 7.82 16.43
CA PRO A 103 26.76 9.20 16.84
C PRO A 103 25.27 9.59 16.87
N VAL A 104 24.44 8.89 16.07
CA VAL A 104 22.98 9.09 16.02
C VAL A 104 22.25 8.16 17.00
N ARG A 105 22.94 7.17 17.56
CA ARG A 105 22.45 6.23 18.59
C ARG A 105 23.44 6.12 19.77
N PRO A 106 23.72 7.23 20.48
CA PRO A 106 24.80 7.28 21.46
C PRO A 106 24.50 6.43 22.70
N SER A 107 25.47 5.65 23.16
CA SER A 107 25.34 4.95 24.44
C SER A 107 25.79 5.82 25.61
N ILE A 108 25.12 5.67 26.75
CA ILE A 108 25.46 6.31 28.01
C ILE A 108 26.18 5.31 28.92
N SER A 109 27.32 5.68 29.48
CA SER A 109 27.93 4.93 30.59
C SER A 109 27.60 5.66 31.89
N VAL A 110 26.97 4.97 32.85
CA VAL A 110 26.46 5.59 34.09
C VAL A 110 27.58 6.21 34.93
N ASP A 111 28.81 5.66 34.87
CA ASP A 111 29.92 6.08 35.74
C ASP A 111 31.06 6.81 35.03
N GLY A 112 30.95 7.10 33.72
CA GLY A 112 31.98 7.77 32.92
C GLY A 112 33.35 7.05 32.81
N SER A 113 33.55 5.96 33.55
CA SER A 113 34.80 5.19 33.66
C SER A 113 34.95 4.09 32.60
N GLY A 114 33.96 3.92 31.72
CA GLY A 114 33.95 2.87 30.69
C GLY A 114 33.81 1.43 31.23
N GLN A 115 33.84 1.24 32.56
CA GLN A 115 33.78 -0.04 33.28
C GLN A 115 32.42 -0.32 33.97
N GLY A 116 31.49 0.64 34.01
CA GLY A 116 30.14 0.49 34.58
C GLY A 116 29.11 -0.06 33.59
N GLN A 117 27.87 -0.32 34.07
CA GLN A 117 26.74 -0.69 33.21
C GLN A 117 26.53 0.38 32.13
N ARG A 118 26.41 -0.06 30.88
CA ARG A 118 26.14 0.79 29.73
C ARG A 118 24.64 0.77 29.43
N GLY A 119 24.02 1.94 29.40
CA GLY A 119 22.69 2.14 28.83
C GLY A 119 22.83 2.44 27.34
N GLU A 120 22.29 1.58 26.49
CA GLU A 120 22.24 1.83 25.05
C GLU A 120 21.12 2.82 24.71
N ASP A 121 21.21 3.49 23.56
CA ASP A 121 20.15 4.37 23.07
C ASP A 121 18.84 3.62 22.76
N ASP A 122 17.70 4.29 22.91
CA ASP A 122 16.38 3.72 22.60
C ASP A 122 16.25 3.25 21.15
N LEU A 123 16.89 3.93 20.20
CA LEU A 123 16.93 3.48 18.80
C LEU A 123 17.64 2.14 18.68
N THR A 124 18.72 1.91 19.43
CA THR A 124 19.42 0.63 19.45
C THR A 124 18.52 -0.48 19.97
N PHE A 125 17.75 -0.23 21.03
CA PHE A 125 16.79 -1.21 21.54
C PHE A 125 15.68 -1.52 20.53
N LYS A 126 15.09 -0.50 19.90
CA LYS A 126 14.04 -0.71 18.88
C LYS A 126 14.54 -1.38 17.62
N LEU A 127 15.76 -1.08 17.17
CA LEU A 127 16.38 -1.83 16.07
C LEU A 127 16.59 -3.31 16.44
N GLY A 128 16.96 -3.59 17.69
CA GLY A 128 17.03 -4.95 18.22
C GLY A 128 15.68 -5.69 18.17
N ASP A 129 14.58 -5.01 18.54
CA ASP A 129 13.22 -5.56 18.41
C ASP A 129 12.86 -5.89 16.96
N ILE A 130 13.15 -4.97 16.03
CA ILE A 130 12.88 -5.14 14.59
C ILE A 130 13.65 -6.33 14.03
N ILE A 131 14.94 -6.46 14.35
CA ILE A 131 15.78 -7.57 13.87
C ILE A 131 15.24 -8.91 14.39
N ARG A 132 14.85 -9.00 15.66
CA ARG A 132 14.29 -10.21 16.25
C ARG A 132 12.98 -10.62 15.58
N ALA A 133 12.09 -9.67 15.33
CA ALA A 133 10.84 -9.91 14.62
C ALA A 133 11.09 -10.39 13.18
N ASN A 134 12.01 -9.73 12.45
CA ASN A 134 12.35 -10.12 11.08
C ASN A 134 12.92 -11.55 11.00
N GLN A 135 13.80 -11.92 11.93
CA GLN A 135 14.33 -13.29 12.01
C GLN A 135 13.26 -14.32 12.36
N ALA A 136 12.27 -13.96 13.20
CA ALA A 136 11.16 -14.85 13.52
C ALA A 136 10.31 -15.14 12.28
N VAL A 137 9.97 -14.10 11.51
CA VAL A 137 9.23 -14.25 10.24
C VAL A 137 10.01 -15.13 9.25
N LEU A 138 11.31 -14.87 9.08
CA LEU A 138 12.15 -15.66 8.16
C LEU A 138 12.17 -17.16 8.54
N ARG A 139 12.25 -17.48 9.83
CA ARG A 139 12.17 -18.88 10.29
C ARG A 139 10.81 -19.50 9.97
N THR A 140 9.71 -18.79 10.22
CA THR A 140 8.37 -19.30 9.92
C THR A 140 8.15 -19.54 8.41
N GLU A 141 8.78 -18.76 7.54
CA GLU A 141 8.73 -18.99 6.10
C GLU A 141 9.49 -20.27 5.69
N VAL A 142 10.68 -20.49 6.25
CA VAL A 142 11.50 -21.69 5.99
C VAL A 142 10.83 -22.96 6.51
N ASP A 143 10.24 -22.90 7.70
CA ASP A 143 9.63 -24.05 8.37
C ASP A 143 8.26 -24.44 7.75
N GLY A 144 7.76 -23.68 6.77
CA GLY A 144 6.52 -24.01 6.06
C GLY A 144 5.25 -23.73 6.87
N THR A 145 5.21 -22.60 7.58
CA THR A 145 4.07 -22.24 8.42
C THR A 145 2.81 -21.95 7.58
N PRO A 146 1.60 -22.37 8.02
CA PRO A 146 0.34 -22.09 7.33
C PRO A 146 0.11 -20.61 7.00
N ASP A 147 -0.48 -20.33 5.83
CA ASP A 147 -0.65 -18.96 5.30
C ASP A 147 -1.51 -18.03 6.18
N HIS A 148 -2.32 -18.57 7.10
CA HIS A 148 -3.12 -17.76 8.04
C HIS A 148 -2.34 -17.31 9.29
N ILE A 149 -1.12 -17.84 9.49
CA ILE A 149 -0.21 -17.46 10.57
C ILE A 149 0.84 -16.44 10.07
N LYS A 150 1.00 -16.33 8.75
CA LYS A 150 1.89 -15.36 8.08
C LYS A 150 1.33 -13.92 8.11
#